data_AF-A0A3R7AQI1-F1
#
_entry.id   AF-A0A3R7AQI1-F1
#
_cell.length_a   1.000
_cell.length_b   1.000
_cell.length_c   1.000
_cell.angle_alpha   90.00
_cell.angle_beta   90.00
_cell.angle_gamma   90.00
#
_symmetry.space_group_name_H-M   'P 1'
#
loop_
_entity.id
_entity.type
_entity.pdbx_description
1 polymer ?
#
loop_
_entity_poly.entity_id
_entity_poly.type
_entity_poly.pdbx_seq_one_letter_code
_entity_poly.pdbx_strand_id
1 'polypeptide(L)'
;MRRMKEHNEIFALKVLFVIFLILNLGATSLLSLRILELQRIVSSQTSQITKLNRQISQMRDELSFLEGEVQDFPSLFTTSFSDIYNEVKDSVVVVRGKIVRHTLFGDEYITVQGSGFVYNYSGEIIIVTNNHVVEGCVNITVSFLNGETYRAKIIGSDVYSDLAILSTDAPSSILKPLVVASSSSLRVGQPIIAVGNPFGLAGSMTVGVISQLGRAISESATGGYLIADVIQISAPINPGNSGGPLLNVLGEVVGITTAIVKDSQGVGFAIPSDTLLRELPYLIEGRPYPHPWLGVKGVDMTFDIAKAMNLNVTYGWLIVDVLPNSPADKAGLRGGNKIVDVGGVAVKIGGDVIIMVNGTRIRNGDDLSTYLERNTMPNQKVQITVIRSGQMLNVTLTLGVRPTAS
;
A
#
# COMPACT_ATOMS: atom_id res chain seq x y z
N MET A 1 75.21 69.75 -17.09
CA MET A 1 74.73 68.57 -16.34
C MET A 1 73.42 68.79 -15.60
N ARG A 2 73.17 69.93 -14.92
CA ARG A 2 71.94 70.16 -14.11
C ARG A 2 70.62 70.16 -14.91
N ARG A 3 70.56 70.85 -16.07
CA ARG A 3 69.38 70.89 -16.96
C ARG A 3 68.98 69.53 -17.54
N MET A 4 69.92 68.62 -17.74
CA MET A 4 69.65 67.29 -18.31
C MET A 4 69.03 66.34 -17.27
N LYS A 5 69.36 66.54 -15.99
CA LYS A 5 68.80 65.80 -14.86
C LYS A 5 67.34 66.22 -14.59
N GLU A 6 67.06 67.52 -14.60
CA GLU A 6 65.70 68.07 -14.49
C GLU A 6 64.79 67.60 -15.63
N HIS A 7 65.30 67.53 -16.87
CA HIS A 7 64.51 67.06 -18.00
C HIS A 7 64.11 65.57 -17.86
N ASN A 8 65.01 64.72 -17.38
CA ASN A 8 64.73 63.31 -17.13
C ASN A 8 63.78 63.09 -15.95
N GLU A 9 63.88 63.89 -14.88
CA GLU A 9 62.95 63.82 -13.74
C GLU A 9 61.53 64.25 -14.13
N ILE A 10 61.39 65.32 -14.94
CA ILE A 10 60.09 65.75 -15.47
C ILE A 10 59.49 64.69 -16.41
N PHE A 11 60.31 64.03 -17.24
CA PHE A 11 59.86 62.96 -18.12
C PHE A 11 59.39 61.74 -17.31
N ALA A 12 60.15 61.30 -16.30
CA ALA A 12 59.79 60.20 -15.41
C ALA A 12 58.48 60.49 -14.64
N LEU A 13 58.30 61.73 -14.15
CA LEU A 13 57.08 62.14 -13.46
C LEU A 13 55.85 62.13 -14.39
N LYS A 14 56.01 62.55 -15.66
CA LYS A 14 54.96 62.46 -16.68
C LYS A 14 54.58 61.01 -17.00
N VAL A 15 55.56 60.13 -17.13
CA VAL A 15 55.31 58.69 -17.36
C VAL A 15 54.59 58.08 -16.17
N LEU A 16 55.02 58.39 -14.93
CA LEU A 16 54.36 57.89 -13.72
C LEU A 16 52.92 58.41 -13.59
N PHE A 17 52.68 59.68 -13.94
CA PHE A 17 51.34 60.29 -13.96
C PHE A 17 50.42 59.63 -15.01
N VAL A 18 50.94 59.33 -16.20
CA VAL A 18 50.20 58.60 -17.23
C VAL A 18 49.88 57.17 -16.79
N ILE A 19 50.84 56.46 -16.16
CA ILE A 19 50.60 55.12 -15.60
C ILE A 19 49.54 55.17 -14.50
N PHE A 20 49.61 56.16 -13.60
CA PHE A 20 48.60 56.37 -12.56
C PHE A 20 47.22 56.63 -13.15
N LEU A 21 47.12 57.47 -14.19
CA LEU A 21 45.86 57.71 -14.92
C LEU A 21 45.30 56.43 -15.55
N ILE A 22 46.15 55.63 -16.21
CA ILE A 22 45.74 54.37 -16.84
C ILE A 22 45.27 53.35 -15.79
N LEU A 23 45.98 53.21 -14.67
CA LEU A 23 45.57 52.33 -13.57
C LEU A 23 44.25 52.77 -12.94
N ASN A 24 44.03 54.07 -12.75
CA ASN A 24 42.76 54.59 -12.26
C ASN A 24 41.62 54.38 -13.27
N LEU A 25 41.85 54.59 -14.57
CA LEU A 25 40.86 54.26 -15.61
C LEU A 25 40.54 52.75 -15.65
N GLY A 26 41.56 51.90 -15.49
CA GLY A 26 41.38 50.45 -15.44
C GLY A 26 40.57 50.02 -14.22
N ALA A 27 40.87 50.58 -13.05
CA ALA A 27 40.15 50.31 -11.81
C ALA A 27 38.68 50.76 -11.89
N THR A 28 38.40 51.94 -12.43
CA THR A 28 37.02 52.41 -12.61
C THR A 28 36.26 51.57 -13.62
N SER A 29 36.88 51.19 -14.74
CA SER A 29 36.28 50.30 -15.74
C SER A 29 35.92 48.93 -15.15
N LEU A 30 36.82 48.34 -14.36
CA LEU A 30 36.58 47.06 -13.69
C LEU A 30 35.44 47.16 -12.66
N LEU A 31 35.40 48.26 -11.89
CA LEU A 31 34.31 48.53 -10.95
C LEU A 31 32.97 48.67 -11.68
N SER A 32 32.94 49.38 -12.81
CA SER A 32 31.74 49.55 -13.63
C SER A 32 31.22 48.21 -14.19
N LEU A 33 32.11 47.32 -14.62
CA LEU A 33 31.74 45.98 -15.08
C LEU A 33 31.12 45.13 -13.96
N ARG A 34 31.68 45.19 -12.74
CA ARG A 34 31.11 44.50 -11.56
C ARG A 34 29.75 45.06 -11.17
N ILE A 35 29.56 46.38 -11.24
CA ILE A 35 28.26 47.01 -10.97
C ILE A 35 27.21 46.53 -11.98
N LEU A 36 27.56 46.46 -13.28
CA LEU A 36 26.66 45.96 -14.33
C LEU A 36 26.28 44.48 -14.11
N GLU A 37 27.24 43.65 -13.70
CA GLU A 37 27.00 42.24 -13.36
C GLU A 37 26.04 42.11 -12.18
N LEU A 38 26.27 42.87 -11.10
CA LEU A 38 25.39 42.89 -9.94
C LEU A 38 23.98 43.39 -10.28
N GLN A 39 23.86 44.43 -11.12
CA GLN A 39 22.56 44.91 -11.60
C GLN A 39 21.78 43.84 -12.37
N ARG A 40 22.47 43.03 -13.20
CA ARG A 40 21.83 41.90 -13.91
C ARG A 40 21.36 40.82 -12.94
N ILE A 41 22.17 40.48 -11.94
CA ILE A 41 21.81 39.49 -10.92
C ILE A 41 20.58 39.97 -10.13
N VAL A 42 20.60 41.22 -9.65
CA VAL A 42 19.47 41.81 -8.92
C VAL A 42 18.20 41.84 -9.77
N SER A 43 18.32 42.19 -11.05
CA SER A 43 17.18 42.20 -11.99
C SER A 43 16.60 40.80 -12.19
N SER A 44 17.47 39.79 -12.35
CA SER A 44 17.08 38.39 -12.49
C SER A 44 16.38 37.86 -11.24
N GLN A 45 16.94 38.13 -10.05
CA GLN A 45 16.35 37.74 -8.77
C GLN A 45 15.00 38.43 -8.54
N THR A 46 14.88 39.71 -8.88
CA THR A 46 13.62 40.46 -8.80
C THR A 46 12.54 39.82 -9.69
N SER A 47 12.91 39.37 -10.89
CA SER A 47 12.00 38.64 -11.78
C SER A 47 11.55 37.30 -11.18
N GLN A 48 12.48 36.54 -10.59
CA GLN A 48 12.16 35.27 -9.92
C GLN A 48 11.21 35.45 -8.74
N ILE A 49 11.45 36.44 -7.88
CA ILE A 49 10.58 36.79 -6.76
C ILE A 49 9.18 37.16 -7.26
N THR A 50 9.09 37.95 -8.33
CA THR A 50 7.81 38.34 -8.92
C THR A 50 7.03 37.12 -9.44
N LYS A 51 7.72 36.16 -10.08
CA LYS A 51 7.12 34.90 -10.53
C LYS A 51 6.61 34.07 -9.35
N LEU A 52 7.40 33.96 -8.29
CA LEU A 52 7.03 33.20 -7.09
C LEU A 52 5.82 33.82 -6.38
N ASN A 53 5.79 35.16 -6.25
CA ASN A 53 4.65 35.87 -5.67
C ASN A 53 3.36 35.66 -6.47
N ARG A 54 3.47 35.61 -7.81
CA ARG A 54 2.32 35.29 -8.66
C ARG A 54 1.82 33.86 -8.41
N GLN A 55 2.72 32.89 -8.30
CA GLN A 55 2.36 31.50 -7.99
C GLN A 55 1.71 31.38 -6.60
N ILE A 56 2.23 32.07 -5.59
CA ILE A 56 1.64 32.11 -4.25
C ILE A 56 0.23 32.73 -4.29
N SER A 57 0.04 33.80 -5.05
CA SER A 57 -1.30 34.40 -5.23
C SER A 57 -2.26 33.41 -5.88
N GLN A 58 -1.84 32.73 -6.95
CA GLN A 58 -2.65 31.72 -7.63
C GLN A 58 -3.03 30.57 -6.69
N MET A 59 -2.08 30.06 -5.91
CA MET A 59 -2.36 29.04 -4.90
C MET A 59 -3.31 29.53 -3.81
N ARG A 60 -3.22 30.80 -3.41
CA ARG A 60 -4.13 31.39 -2.42
C ARG A 60 -5.54 31.54 -2.99
N ASP A 61 -5.66 31.91 -4.25
CA ASP A 61 -6.93 32.02 -4.96
C ASP A 61 -7.56 30.62 -5.12
N GLU A 62 -6.78 29.60 -5.50
CA GLU A 62 -7.21 28.19 -5.54
C GLU A 62 -7.62 27.67 -4.16
N LEU A 63 -6.85 27.97 -3.11
CA LEU A 63 -7.20 27.60 -1.73
C LEU A 63 -8.48 28.28 -1.26
N SER A 64 -8.68 29.56 -1.59
CA SER A 64 -9.91 30.26 -1.22
C SER A 64 -11.13 29.78 -2.01
N PHE A 65 -10.93 29.36 -3.27
CA PHE A 65 -11.96 28.68 -4.06
C PHE A 65 -12.34 27.33 -3.43
N LEU A 66 -11.34 26.51 -3.07
CA LEU A 66 -11.56 25.23 -2.39
C LEU A 66 -12.16 25.40 -0.99
N GLU A 67 -11.74 26.40 -0.21
CA GLU A 67 -12.34 26.74 1.08
C GLU A 67 -13.78 27.22 0.91
N GLY A 68 -14.10 27.91 -0.19
CA GLY A 68 -15.46 28.28 -0.59
C GLY A 68 -16.31 27.07 -0.95
N GLU A 69 -15.77 26.13 -1.75
CA GLU A 69 -16.43 24.84 -2.02
C GLU A 69 -16.66 24.04 -0.74
N VAL A 70 -15.73 24.08 0.21
CA VAL A 70 -15.84 23.41 1.52
C VAL A 70 -16.82 24.12 2.47
N GLN A 71 -17.06 25.43 2.33
CA GLN A 71 -18.05 26.15 3.14
C GLN A 71 -19.49 25.97 2.63
N ASP A 72 -19.67 25.64 1.35
CA ASP A 72 -20.95 25.17 0.79
C ASP A 72 -21.23 23.67 1.08
N PHE A 73 -20.58 23.10 2.12
CA PHE A 73 -20.89 21.79 2.70
C PHE A 73 -22.03 21.74 3.76
N PRO A 74 -23.07 22.61 3.85
CA PRO A 74 -24.20 22.26 4.68
C PRO A 74 -25.12 21.26 3.95
N SER A 75 -24.73 19.98 3.87
CA SER A 75 -25.64 18.80 3.73
C SER A 75 -24.98 17.41 3.61
N LEU A 76 -23.68 17.23 3.83
CA LEU A 76 -23.04 15.89 3.76
C LEU A 76 -23.39 14.92 4.93
N PHE A 77 -24.43 15.25 5.68
CA PHE A 77 -25.13 14.34 6.60
C PHE A 77 -26.57 14.05 6.17
N THR A 78 -26.89 14.13 4.86
CA THR A 78 -28.25 13.85 4.36
C THR A 78 -28.44 12.44 3.83
N THR A 79 -27.39 11.75 3.39
CA THR A 79 -27.51 10.35 2.98
C THR A 79 -27.48 9.45 4.21
N SER A 80 -28.64 8.91 4.57
CA SER A 80 -28.74 7.94 5.65
C SER A 80 -28.03 6.64 5.25
N PHE A 81 -27.55 5.86 6.22
CA PHE A 81 -27.10 4.49 5.95
C PHE A 81 -28.18 3.66 5.23
N SER A 82 -29.45 3.96 5.47
CA SER A 82 -30.58 3.37 4.75
C SER A 82 -30.59 3.68 3.27
N ASP A 83 -30.19 4.90 2.88
CA ASP A 83 -30.17 5.32 1.48
C ASP A 83 -29.02 4.62 0.75
N ILE A 84 -27.83 4.60 1.37
CA ILE A 84 -26.66 3.86 0.86
C ILE A 84 -27.01 2.38 0.71
N TYR A 85 -27.62 1.77 1.72
CA TYR A 85 -28.05 0.38 1.65
C TYR A 85 -29.02 0.13 0.49
N ASN A 86 -30.01 1.01 0.30
CA ASN A 86 -30.98 0.86 -0.78
C ASN A 86 -30.36 0.99 -2.17
N GLU A 87 -29.30 1.79 -2.30
CA GLU A 87 -28.54 1.95 -3.54
C GLU A 87 -27.71 0.70 -3.88
N VAL A 88 -27.07 0.09 -2.88
CA VAL A 88 -26.07 -0.97 -3.10
C VAL A 88 -26.58 -2.40 -2.95
N LYS A 89 -27.71 -2.63 -2.27
CA LYS A 89 -28.18 -3.98 -1.90
C LYS A 89 -28.40 -4.92 -3.09
N ASP A 90 -28.81 -4.39 -4.24
CA ASP A 90 -29.07 -5.17 -5.45
C ASP A 90 -27.78 -5.56 -6.19
N SER A 91 -26.66 -4.96 -5.83
CA SER A 91 -25.33 -5.27 -6.36
C SER A 91 -24.62 -6.38 -5.59
N VAL A 92 -25.10 -6.69 -4.38
CA VAL A 92 -24.51 -7.70 -3.50
C VAL A 92 -25.17 -9.05 -3.74
N VAL A 93 -24.37 -10.09 -3.87
CA VAL A 93 -24.82 -11.46 -4.18
C VAL A 93 -24.41 -12.44 -3.09
N VAL A 94 -25.18 -13.51 -2.93
CA VAL A 94 -24.77 -14.68 -2.15
C VAL A 94 -23.97 -15.59 -3.07
N VAL A 95 -22.75 -15.95 -2.68
CA VAL A 95 -21.93 -16.93 -3.41
C VAL A 95 -22.02 -18.26 -2.68
N ARG A 96 -22.37 -19.33 -3.39
CA ARG A 96 -22.41 -20.70 -2.84
C ARG A 96 -21.57 -21.63 -3.70
N GLY A 97 -20.85 -22.53 -3.05
CA GLY A 97 -20.12 -23.62 -3.68
C GLY A 97 -20.31 -24.93 -2.92
N LYS A 98 -19.98 -26.06 -3.54
CA LYS A 98 -19.99 -27.37 -2.88
C LYS A 98 -18.59 -27.95 -2.88
N ILE A 99 -18.08 -28.32 -1.71
CA ILE A 99 -16.84 -29.10 -1.58
C ILE A 99 -17.20 -30.58 -1.59
N VAL A 100 -16.49 -31.37 -2.39
CA VAL A 100 -16.66 -32.82 -2.47
C VAL A 100 -15.77 -33.48 -1.43
N ARG A 101 -16.37 -34.23 -0.51
CA ARG A 101 -15.68 -35.07 0.46
C ARG A 101 -15.89 -36.53 0.08
N HIS A 102 -14.81 -37.19 -0.36
CA HIS A 102 -14.84 -38.61 -0.65
C HIS A 102 -14.85 -39.40 0.66
N THR A 103 -15.91 -40.17 0.89
CA THR A 103 -16.05 -41.06 2.04
C THR A 103 -16.11 -42.51 1.60
N LEU A 104 -15.97 -43.45 2.55
CA LEU A 104 -16.10 -44.89 2.27
C LEU A 104 -17.48 -45.30 1.73
N PHE A 105 -18.49 -44.42 1.83
CA PHE A 105 -19.86 -44.64 1.38
C PHE A 105 -20.24 -43.81 0.15
N GLY A 106 -19.28 -43.11 -0.47
CA GLY A 106 -19.48 -42.25 -1.64
C GLY A 106 -19.14 -40.78 -1.39
N ASP A 107 -19.54 -39.92 -2.33
CA ASP A 107 -19.25 -38.49 -2.29
C ASP A 107 -20.28 -37.75 -1.44
N GLU A 108 -19.78 -37.02 -0.43
CA GLU A 108 -20.57 -36.10 0.38
C GLU A 108 -20.29 -34.67 -0.07
N TYR A 109 -21.33 -33.85 -0.17
CA TYR A 109 -21.20 -32.45 -0.59
C TYR A 109 -21.42 -31.53 0.59
N ILE A 110 -20.39 -30.76 0.94
CA ILE A 110 -20.45 -29.74 1.99
C ILE A 110 -20.67 -28.38 1.31
N THR A 111 -21.73 -27.68 1.68
CA THR A 111 -22.00 -26.34 1.13
C THR A 111 -21.14 -25.30 1.84
N VAL A 112 -20.41 -24.51 1.06
CA VAL A 112 -19.74 -23.28 1.50
C VAL A 112 -20.52 -22.09 0.98
N GLN A 113 -20.60 -21.04 1.77
CA GLN A 113 -21.31 -19.82 1.41
C GLN A 113 -20.55 -18.57 1.87
N GLY A 114 -20.56 -17.55 1.03
CA GLY A 114 -20.14 -16.21 1.34
C GLY A 114 -20.99 -15.17 0.60
N SER A 115 -20.44 -13.96 0.51
CA SER A 115 -20.94 -12.86 -0.26
C SER A 115 -20.04 -12.57 -1.46
N GLY A 116 -20.57 -11.81 -2.39
CA GLY A 116 -19.82 -11.17 -3.47
C GLY A 116 -20.52 -9.90 -3.88
N PHE A 117 -19.95 -9.17 -4.82
CA PHE A 117 -20.61 -8.03 -5.44
C PHE A 117 -20.29 -7.92 -6.92
N VAL A 118 -21.23 -7.33 -7.66
CA VAL A 118 -21.07 -7.04 -9.08
C VAL A 118 -20.10 -5.88 -9.24
N TYR A 119 -19.12 -6.02 -10.13
CA TYR A 119 -18.19 -4.96 -10.50
C TYR A 119 -18.04 -4.90 -12.02
N ASN A 120 -17.86 -3.70 -12.56
CA ASN A 120 -17.57 -3.47 -13.97
C ASN A 120 -16.11 -3.04 -14.13
N TYR A 121 -15.29 -3.94 -14.66
CA TYR A 121 -13.90 -3.67 -14.97
C TYR A 121 -13.75 -3.41 -16.47
N SER A 122 -13.59 -2.15 -16.87
CA SER A 122 -13.35 -1.76 -18.27
C SER A 122 -14.38 -2.30 -19.29
N GLY A 123 -15.64 -2.46 -18.88
CA GLY A 123 -16.71 -3.01 -19.70
C GLY A 123 -17.00 -4.50 -19.45
N GLU A 124 -16.16 -5.20 -18.70
CA GLU A 124 -16.36 -6.59 -18.30
C GLU A 124 -17.06 -6.67 -16.94
N ILE A 125 -18.24 -7.26 -16.92
CA ILE A 125 -19.02 -7.46 -15.68
C ILE A 125 -18.58 -8.76 -15.01
N ILE A 126 -18.17 -8.64 -13.76
CA ILE A 126 -17.66 -9.74 -12.93
C ILE A 126 -18.27 -9.71 -11.54
N ILE A 127 -18.17 -10.84 -10.84
CA ILE A 127 -18.44 -10.94 -9.41
C ILE A 127 -17.11 -11.02 -8.67
N VAL A 128 -16.90 -10.09 -7.73
CA VAL A 128 -15.77 -10.13 -6.80
C VAL A 128 -16.21 -10.85 -5.53
N THR A 129 -15.38 -11.77 -5.02
CA THR A 129 -15.57 -12.48 -3.75
C THR A 129 -14.22 -12.85 -3.15
N ASN A 130 -14.21 -13.59 -2.04
CA ASN A 130 -12.99 -14.12 -1.45
C ASN A 130 -12.59 -15.47 -2.04
N ASN A 131 -11.29 -15.77 -2.05
CA ASN A 131 -10.78 -17.07 -2.49
C ASN A 131 -11.32 -18.21 -1.61
N HIS A 132 -11.29 -18.06 -0.28
CA HIS A 132 -11.73 -19.12 0.63
C HIS A 132 -13.23 -19.48 0.51
N VAL A 133 -14.04 -18.63 -0.14
CA VAL A 133 -15.46 -18.89 -0.40
C VAL A 133 -15.65 -19.88 -1.56
N VAL A 134 -14.70 -19.92 -2.51
CA VAL A 134 -14.82 -20.67 -3.77
C VAL A 134 -13.72 -21.73 -3.96
N GLU A 135 -12.68 -21.70 -3.14
CA GLU A 135 -11.58 -22.66 -3.20
C GLU A 135 -12.09 -24.10 -3.06
N GLY A 136 -11.64 -24.99 -3.95
CA GLY A 136 -12.03 -26.41 -3.96
C GLY A 136 -13.51 -26.67 -4.26
N CYS A 137 -14.30 -25.64 -4.58
CA CYS A 137 -15.72 -25.78 -4.80
C CYS A 137 -16.06 -26.21 -6.24
N VAL A 138 -17.05 -27.11 -6.35
CA VAL A 138 -17.78 -27.39 -7.58
C VAL A 138 -19.17 -26.75 -7.52
N ASN A 139 -19.82 -26.63 -8.69
CA ASN A 139 -21.19 -26.12 -8.82
C ASN A 139 -21.41 -24.76 -8.13
N ILE A 140 -20.52 -23.80 -8.41
CA ILE A 140 -20.60 -22.45 -7.86
C ILE A 140 -21.83 -21.74 -8.44
N THR A 141 -22.58 -21.07 -7.58
CA THR A 141 -23.75 -20.28 -7.93
C THR A 141 -23.72 -18.92 -7.26
N VAL A 142 -24.30 -17.92 -7.91
CA VAL A 142 -24.58 -16.60 -7.34
C VAL A 142 -26.08 -16.38 -7.24
N SER A 143 -26.56 -16.02 -6.05
CA SER A 143 -27.96 -15.68 -5.81
C SER A 143 -28.11 -14.18 -5.55
N PHE A 144 -29.04 -13.54 -6.24
CA PHE A 144 -29.35 -12.12 -6.11
C PHE A 144 -30.43 -11.88 -5.05
N LEU A 145 -30.60 -10.63 -4.61
CA LEU A 145 -31.59 -10.26 -3.59
C LEU A 145 -33.04 -10.59 -4.00
N ASN A 146 -33.33 -10.63 -5.30
CA ASN A 146 -34.63 -11.05 -5.85
C ASN A 146 -34.90 -12.56 -5.74
N GLY A 147 -33.93 -13.36 -5.26
CA GLY A 147 -34.02 -14.81 -5.11
C GLY A 147 -33.58 -15.61 -6.35
N GLU A 148 -33.35 -14.96 -7.49
CA GLU A 148 -32.85 -15.63 -8.69
C GLU A 148 -31.41 -16.09 -8.48
N THR A 149 -31.10 -17.28 -9.00
CA THR A 149 -29.80 -17.92 -8.82
C THR A 149 -29.25 -18.36 -10.16
N TYR A 150 -27.99 -18.06 -10.40
CA TYR A 150 -27.30 -18.31 -11.65
C TYR A 150 -26.00 -19.06 -11.40
N ARG A 151 -25.58 -19.86 -12.38
CA ARG A 151 -24.29 -20.54 -12.32
C ARG A 151 -23.18 -19.50 -12.42
N ALA A 152 -22.11 -19.73 -11.69
CA ALA A 152 -20.88 -18.96 -11.78
C ALA A 152 -19.67 -19.86 -12.05
N LYS A 153 -18.61 -19.28 -12.59
CA LYS A 153 -17.32 -19.94 -12.84
C LYS A 153 -16.21 -19.04 -12.34
N ILE A 154 -15.18 -19.64 -11.77
CA ILE A 154 -13.96 -18.91 -11.39
C ILE A 154 -13.23 -18.52 -12.68
N ILE A 155 -12.94 -17.23 -12.83
CA ILE A 155 -12.06 -16.70 -13.89
C ILE A 155 -10.61 -16.80 -13.40
N GLY A 156 -10.36 -16.27 -12.20
CA GLY A 156 -9.07 -16.35 -11.52
C GLY A 156 -9.23 -16.09 -10.02
N SER A 157 -8.25 -16.54 -9.25
CA SER A 157 -8.18 -16.30 -7.81
C SER A 157 -6.73 -16.13 -7.34
N ASP A 158 -6.58 -15.50 -6.19
CA ASP A 158 -5.33 -15.43 -5.46
C ASP A 158 -5.56 -15.80 -3.99
N VAL A 159 -4.83 -16.82 -3.53
CA VAL A 159 -4.85 -17.29 -2.15
C VAL A 159 -4.11 -16.33 -1.21
N TYR A 160 -3.17 -15.52 -1.72
CA TYR A 160 -2.33 -14.67 -0.89
C TYR A 160 -2.96 -13.32 -0.56
N SER A 161 -3.95 -12.88 -1.34
CA SER A 161 -4.80 -11.73 -1.06
C SER A 161 -6.24 -12.11 -0.66
N ASP A 162 -6.56 -13.41 -0.67
CA ASP A 162 -7.90 -13.95 -0.46
C ASP A 162 -8.94 -13.35 -1.44
N LEU A 163 -8.59 -13.26 -2.73
CA LEU A 163 -9.48 -12.71 -3.77
C LEU A 163 -9.86 -13.77 -4.80
N ALA A 164 -11.10 -13.71 -5.28
CA ALA A 164 -11.55 -14.48 -6.44
C ALA A 164 -12.49 -13.66 -7.32
N ILE A 165 -12.36 -13.86 -8.63
CA ILE A 165 -13.15 -13.21 -9.66
C ILE A 165 -13.96 -14.27 -10.38
N LEU A 166 -15.28 -14.07 -10.45
CA LEU A 166 -16.19 -15.01 -11.07
C LEU A 166 -16.91 -14.38 -12.27
N SER A 167 -17.16 -15.18 -13.29
CA SER A 167 -18.18 -14.90 -14.31
C SER A 167 -19.51 -15.48 -13.84
N THR A 168 -20.62 -14.92 -14.31
CA THR A 168 -21.97 -15.42 -14.03
C THR A 168 -22.81 -15.52 -15.30
N ASP A 169 -23.71 -16.50 -15.36
CA ASP A 169 -24.69 -16.66 -16.44
C ASP A 169 -25.93 -15.74 -16.25
N ALA A 170 -25.90 -14.85 -15.26
CA ALA A 170 -26.97 -13.90 -14.98
C ALA A 170 -27.20 -12.90 -16.14
N PRO A 171 -28.46 -12.53 -16.44
CA PRO A 171 -28.75 -11.55 -17.48
C PRO A 171 -28.24 -10.15 -17.09
N SER A 172 -27.76 -9.39 -18.07
CA SER A 172 -27.22 -8.04 -17.83
C SER A 172 -28.19 -7.08 -17.16
N SER A 173 -29.50 -7.29 -17.30
CA SER A 173 -30.56 -6.46 -16.71
C SER A 173 -30.59 -6.51 -15.18
N ILE A 174 -30.03 -7.54 -14.53
CA ILE A 174 -29.97 -7.65 -13.07
C ILE A 174 -28.58 -7.32 -12.49
N LEU A 175 -27.58 -7.17 -13.36
CA LEU A 175 -26.21 -6.88 -12.96
C LEU A 175 -26.06 -5.38 -12.72
N LYS A 176 -26.03 -4.99 -11.44
CA LYS A 176 -25.84 -3.59 -11.01
C LYS A 176 -24.43 -3.43 -10.43
N PRO A 177 -23.44 -2.96 -11.19
CA PRO A 177 -22.06 -2.86 -10.69
C PRO A 177 -21.92 -1.77 -9.62
N LEU A 178 -21.14 -2.05 -8.57
CA LEU A 178 -20.70 -1.05 -7.61
C LEU A 178 -19.52 -0.24 -8.15
N VAL A 179 -19.39 0.99 -7.66
CA VAL A 179 -18.20 1.83 -7.85
C VAL A 179 -17.13 1.37 -6.87
N VAL A 180 -15.92 1.11 -7.36
CA VAL A 180 -14.74 0.80 -6.54
C VAL A 180 -13.87 2.05 -6.46
N ALA A 181 -13.63 2.53 -5.24
CA ALA A 181 -12.77 3.67 -4.95
C ALA A 181 -11.44 3.20 -4.35
N SER A 182 -10.39 4.01 -4.50
CA SER A 182 -9.07 3.67 -3.94
C SER A 182 -9.08 3.69 -2.41
N SER A 183 -8.55 2.63 -1.81
CA SER A 183 -8.38 2.50 -0.35
C SER A 183 -7.21 3.32 0.20
N SER A 184 -6.36 3.90 -0.66
CA SER A 184 -5.15 4.62 -0.27
C SER A 184 -5.41 5.89 0.56
N SER A 185 -6.62 6.46 0.42
CA SER A 185 -7.04 7.67 1.12
C SER A 185 -7.66 7.40 2.50
N LEU A 186 -7.91 6.12 2.83
CA LEU A 186 -8.57 5.72 4.06
C LEU A 186 -7.81 6.21 5.29
N ARG A 187 -8.55 6.57 6.34
CA ARG A 187 -7.98 6.95 7.63
C ARG A 187 -8.64 6.20 8.78
N VAL A 188 -7.86 5.91 9.82
CA VAL A 188 -8.39 5.40 11.09
C VAL A 188 -9.45 6.35 11.63
N GLY A 189 -10.58 5.79 12.09
CA GLY A 189 -11.74 6.53 12.56
C GLY A 189 -12.79 6.84 11.48
N GLN A 190 -12.48 6.62 10.19
CA GLN A 190 -13.44 6.85 9.11
C GLN A 190 -14.62 5.85 9.21
N PRO A 191 -15.88 6.32 9.12
CA PRO A 191 -17.04 5.43 9.11
C PRO A 191 -17.03 4.53 7.88
N ILE A 192 -17.43 3.28 8.08
CA ILE A 192 -17.56 2.27 7.04
C ILE A 192 -18.87 1.49 7.18
N ILE A 193 -19.28 0.88 6.08
CA ILE A 193 -20.49 0.07 5.99
C ILE A 193 -20.08 -1.25 5.35
N ALA A 194 -20.36 -2.37 6.00
CA ALA A 194 -20.22 -3.69 5.41
C ALA A 194 -21.59 -4.21 5.00
N VAL A 195 -21.72 -4.70 3.77
CA VAL A 195 -22.95 -5.33 3.28
C VAL A 195 -22.63 -6.76 2.87
N GLY A 196 -23.39 -7.71 3.39
CA GLY A 196 -23.13 -9.12 3.17
C GLY A 196 -24.36 -9.99 3.41
N ASN A 197 -24.16 -11.30 3.47
CA ASN A 197 -25.23 -12.29 3.60
C ASN A 197 -24.94 -13.27 4.75
N PRO A 198 -24.79 -12.78 6.00
CA PRO A 198 -24.46 -13.61 7.14
C PRO A 198 -25.56 -14.65 7.34
N PHE A 199 -25.15 -15.92 7.48
CA PHE A 199 -26.08 -17.05 7.66
C PHE A 199 -27.15 -17.23 6.57
N GLY A 200 -26.96 -16.65 5.37
CA GLY A 200 -27.96 -16.70 4.29
C GLY A 200 -29.10 -15.70 4.45
N LEU A 201 -29.02 -14.78 5.42
CA LEU A 201 -29.88 -13.61 5.52
C LEU A 201 -29.40 -12.57 4.51
N ALA A 202 -29.93 -12.65 3.29
CA ALA A 202 -29.45 -11.83 2.18
C ALA A 202 -29.60 -10.32 2.48
N GLY A 203 -28.54 -9.54 2.25
CA GLY A 203 -28.52 -8.08 2.37
C GLY A 203 -28.39 -7.55 3.81
N SER A 204 -27.71 -8.24 4.71
CA SER A 204 -27.46 -7.66 6.04
C SER A 204 -26.41 -6.55 5.96
N MET A 205 -26.71 -5.41 6.58
CA MET A 205 -25.80 -4.28 6.73
C MET A 205 -25.25 -4.22 8.16
N THR A 206 -23.94 -4.05 8.29
CA THR A 206 -23.29 -3.67 9.54
C THR A 206 -22.47 -2.40 9.35
N VAL A 207 -22.34 -1.60 10.41
CA VAL A 207 -21.63 -0.31 10.37
C VAL A 207 -20.56 -0.27 11.44
N GLY A 208 -19.53 0.52 11.22
CA GLY A 208 -18.40 0.67 12.14
C GLY A 208 -17.41 1.71 11.64
N VAL A 209 -16.17 1.60 12.10
CA VAL A 209 -15.08 2.47 11.66
C VAL A 209 -13.84 1.67 11.26
N ILE A 210 -12.96 2.29 10.50
CA ILE A 210 -11.60 1.82 10.31
C ILE A 210 -10.85 1.90 11.65
N SER A 211 -10.43 0.75 12.16
CA SER A 211 -9.72 0.63 13.44
C SER A 211 -8.21 0.68 13.27
N GLN A 212 -7.68 0.13 12.17
CA GLN A 212 -6.27 0.19 11.81
C GLN A 212 -6.08 -0.14 10.31
N LEU A 213 -4.96 0.32 9.74
CA LEU A 213 -4.54 0.00 8.36
C LEU A 213 -3.23 -0.77 8.35
N GLY A 214 -2.99 -1.54 7.29
CA GLY A 214 -1.70 -2.22 7.06
C GLY A 214 -1.44 -3.36 8.04
N ARG A 215 -2.48 -4.12 8.40
CA ARG A 215 -2.33 -5.35 9.20
C ARG A 215 -1.95 -6.52 8.31
N ALA A 216 -1.39 -7.56 8.91
CA ALA A 216 -1.26 -8.85 8.25
C ALA A 216 -1.99 -9.93 9.06
N ILE A 217 -2.66 -10.85 8.37
CA ILE A 217 -3.38 -11.96 9.00
C ILE A 217 -2.87 -13.30 8.46
N SER A 218 -2.83 -14.30 9.33
CA SER A 218 -2.51 -15.68 8.93
C SER A 218 -3.77 -16.40 8.47
N GLU A 219 -3.61 -17.18 7.41
CA GLU A 219 -4.57 -18.16 6.94
C GLU A 219 -3.84 -19.49 6.68
N SER A 220 -4.50 -20.62 6.90
CA SER A 220 -3.87 -21.93 6.65
C SER A 220 -3.61 -22.21 5.17
N ALA A 221 -4.50 -21.71 4.30
CA ALA A 221 -4.46 -21.95 2.85
C ALA A 221 -3.25 -21.28 2.17
N THR A 222 -2.68 -20.24 2.78
CA THR A 222 -1.52 -19.52 2.23
C THR A 222 -0.20 -20.27 2.37
N GLY A 223 -0.17 -21.49 2.91
CA GLY A 223 1.08 -22.24 3.13
C GLY A 223 2.04 -21.56 4.12
N GLY A 224 1.50 -20.76 5.05
CA GLY A 224 2.27 -20.04 6.07
C GLY A 224 2.72 -18.62 5.67
N TYR A 225 2.29 -18.12 4.50
CA TYR A 225 2.41 -16.69 4.18
C TYR A 225 1.28 -15.88 4.85
N LEU A 226 1.50 -14.58 5.06
CA LEU A 226 0.45 -13.70 5.59
C LEU A 226 -0.33 -13.08 4.44
N ILE A 227 -1.64 -12.92 4.61
CA ILE A 227 -2.41 -11.97 3.82
C ILE A 227 -2.06 -10.59 4.37
N ALA A 228 -1.29 -9.85 3.59
CA ALA A 228 -0.76 -8.57 4.01
C ALA A 228 -1.75 -7.44 3.71
N ASP A 229 -1.45 -6.28 4.30
CA ASP A 229 -2.14 -5.02 4.03
C ASP A 229 -3.66 -5.00 4.34
N VAL A 230 -4.16 -5.86 5.22
CA VAL A 230 -5.59 -5.87 5.53
C VAL A 230 -6.01 -4.65 6.35
N ILE A 231 -7.23 -4.18 6.10
CA ILE A 231 -7.92 -3.13 6.85
C ILE A 231 -8.54 -3.78 8.08
N GLN A 232 -8.23 -3.29 9.26
CA GLN A 232 -8.91 -3.67 10.49
C GLN A 232 -10.13 -2.76 10.70
N ILE A 233 -11.29 -3.33 10.99
CA ILE A 233 -12.55 -2.61 11.16
C ILE A 233 -13.26 -3.00 12.47
N SER A 234 -14.14 -2.14 12.95
CA SER A 234 -14.98 -2.42 14.13
C SER A 234 -16.39 -2.92 13.78
N ALA A 235 -16.77 -2.90 12.49
CA ALA A 235 -18.06 -3.41 12.06
C ALA A 235 -18.12 -4.93 12.31
N PRO A 236 -19.22 -5.45 12.89
CA PRO A 236 -19.38 -6.88 13.07
C PRO A 236 -19.29 -7.65 11.74
N ILE A 237 -18.33 -8.57 11.66
CA ILE A 237 -18.14 -9.49 10.53
C ILE A 237 -18.39 -10.91 11.02
N ASN A 238 -19.35 -11.59 10.40
CA ASN A 238 -19.73 -12.96 10.73
C ASN A 238 -19.58 -13.86 9.49
N PRO A 239 -19.56 -15.20 9.65
CA PRO A 239 -19.66 -16.13 8.52
C PRO A 239 -20.81 -15.77 7.59
N GLY A 240 -20.50 -15.61 6.30
CA GLY A 240 -21.42 -15.15 5.26
C GLY A 240 -21.26 -13.68 4.86
N ASN A 241 -20.52 -12.86 5.61
CA ASN A 241 -20.08 -11.55 5.12
C ASN A 241 -18.88 -11.66 4.17
N SER A 242 -17.98 -12.64 4.36
CA SER A 242 -16.79 -12.86 3.53
C SER A 242 -17.07 -12.69 2.03
N GLY A 243 -16.31 -11.82 1.37
CA GLY A 243 -16.42 -11.51 -0.05
C GLY A 243 -17.39 -10.36 -0.35
N GLY A 244 -18.18 -9.92 0.62
CA GLY A 244 -19.05 -8.75 0.51
C GLY A 244 -18.29 -7.43 0.57
N PRO A 245 -18.85 -6.34 0.02
CA PRO A 245 -18.17 -5.05 -0.04
C PRO A 245 -18.09 -4.36 1.33
N LEU A 246 -16.94 -3.72 1.59
CA LEU A 246 -16.75 -2.69 2.59
C LEU A 246 -16.83 -1.33 1.88
N LEU A 247 -17.80 -0.52 2.27
CA LEU A 247 -18.14 0.75 1.63
C LEU A 247 -17.72 1.94 2.49
N ASN A 248 -17.35 3.03 1.82
CA ASN A 248 -17.27 4.35 2.46
C ASN A 248 -18.66 5.00 2.58
N VAL A 249 -18.72 6.21 3.12
CA VAL A 249 -19.98 6.96 3.29
C VAL A 249 -20.61 7.48 1.99
N LEU A 250 -19.92 7.30 0.85
CA LEU A 250 -20.42 7.60 -0.49
C LEU A 250 -21.01 6.35 -1.19
N GLY A 251 -21.01 5.19 -0.52
CA GLY A 251 -21.45 3.93 -1.12
C GLY A 251 -20.44 3.29 -2.06
N GLU A 252 -19.20 3.77 -2.08
CA GLU A 252 -18.13 3.22 -2.92
C GLU A 252 -17.36 2.13 -2.18
N VAL A 253 -17.00 1.06 -2.89
CA VAL A 253 -16.23 -0.07 -2.35
C VAL A 253 -14.79 0.37 -2.10
N VAL A 254 -14.38 0.32 -0.83
CA VAL A 254 -13.01 0.59 -0.35
C VAL A 254 -12.32 -0.67 0.21
N GLY A 255 -13.03 -1.79 0.25
CA GLY A 255 -12.47 -3.09 0.58
C GLY A 255 -13.44 -4.25 0.40
N ILE A 256 -12.95 -5.46 0.64
CA ILE A 256 -13.68 -6.72 0.53
C ILE A 256 -13.60 -7.39 1.90
N THR A 257 -14.72 -7.51 2.59
CA THR A 257 -14.74 -8.08 3.95
C THR A 257 -14.27 -9.54 3.95
N THR A 258 -13.50 -9.94 4.96
CA THR A 258 -13.02 -11.31 5.13
C THR A 258 -13.24 -11.79 6.55
N ALA A 259 -13.80 -12.99 6.71
CA ALA A 259 -14.12 -13.62 8.00
C ALA A 259 -13.17 -14.79 8.35
N ILE A 260 -11.94 -14.78 7.82
CA ILE A 260 -10.93 -15.84 8.08
C ILE A 260 -10.55 -15.91 9.57
N VAL A 261 -10.53 -14.77 10.27
CA VAL A 261 -10.19 -14.72 11.70
C VAL A 261 -11.41 -15.13 12.54
N LYS A 262 -11.38 -16.36 13.06
CA LYS A 262 -12.43 -16.92 13.92
C LYS A 262 -12.42 -16.30 15.31
N ASP A 263 -13.57 -16.34 15.98
CA ASP A 263 -13.78 -15.96 17.39
C ASP A 263 -13.38 -14.51 17.75
N SER A 264 -13.26 -13.66 16.73
CA SER A 264 -12.96 -12.24 16.91
C SER A 264 -14.23 -11.44 17.18
N GLN A 265 -14.46 -11.05 18.43
CA GLN A 265 -15.57 -10.17 18.81
C GLN A 265 -15.13 -8.71 18.70
N GLY A 266 -15.79 -7.95 17.81
CA GLY A 266 -15.54 -6.51 17.65
C GLY A 266 -14.30 -6.12 16.85
N VAL A 267 -13.61 -7.11 16.24
CA VAL A 267 -12.50 -6.87 15.32
C VAL A 267 -12.74 -7.64 14.02
N GLY A 268 -13.05 -6.92 12.94
CA GLY A 268 -13.19 -7.47 11.60
C GLY A 268 -12.01 -7.10 10.71
N PHE A 269 -11.91 -7.76 9.56
CA PHE A 269 -10.90 -7.46 8.55
C PHE A 269 -11.51 -7.33 7.15
N ALA A 270 -10.84 -6.55 6.30
CA ALA A 270 -11.17 -6.44 4.89
C ALA A 270 -9.90 -6.32 4.04
N ILE A 271 -9.91 -6.92 2.87
CA ILE A 271 -8.89 -6.75 1.84
C ILE A 271 -9.08 -5.36 1.22
N PRO A 272 -8.06 -4.49 1.11
CA PRO A 272 -8.21 -3.17 0.50
C PRO A 272 -8.62 -3.25 -0.97
N SER A 273 -9.43 -2.28 -1.43
CA SER A 273 -9.78 -2.18 -2.85
C SER A 273 -8.55 -1.96 -3.75
N ASP A 274 -7.48 -1.32 -3.26
CA ASP A 274 -6.25 -1.18 -4.04
C ASP A 274 -5.55 -2.52 -4.29
N THR A 275 -5.72 -3.50 -3.41
CA THR A 275 -5.24 -4.88 -3.66
C THR A 275 -6.05 -5.52 -4.78
N LEU A 276 -7.39 -5.40 -4.75
CA LEU A 276 -8.24 -5.82 -5.87
C LEU A 276 -7.81 -5.16 -7.18
N LEU A 277 -7.71 -3.82 -7.21
CA LEU A 277 -7.38 -3.08 -8.44
C LEU A 277 -5.99 -3.43 -8.98
N ARG A 278 -5.02 -3.74 -8.12
CA ARG A 278 -3.66 -4.14 -8.50
C ARG A 278 -3.60 -5.55 -9.09
N GLU A 279 -4.39 -6.47 -8.57
CA GLU A 279 -4.34 -7.89 -8.95
C GLU A 279 -5.31 -8.24 -10.09
N LEU A 280 -6.40 -7.48 -10.23
CA LEU A 280 -7.46 -7.75 -11.18
C LEU A 280 -7.01 -7.97 -12.64
N PRO A 281 -6.03 -7.21 -13.20
CA PRO A 281 -5.53 -7.47 -14.55
C PRO A 281 -4.98 -8.90 -14.76
N TYR A 282 -4.47 -9.54 -13.70
CA TYR A 282 -3.98 -10.92 -13.77
C TYR A 282 -5.13 -11.91 -13.58
N LEU A 283 -6.00 -11.66 -12.60
CA LEU A 283 -7.10 -12.55 -12.25
C LEU A 283 -8.14 -12.66 -13.36
N ILE A 284 -8.43 -11.56 -14.07
CA ILE A 284 -9.39 -11.55 -15.19
C ILE A 284 -8.89 -12.35 -16.40
N GLU A 285 -7.57 -12.46 -16.55
CA GLU A 285 -6.92 -13.28 -17.57
C GLU A 285 -6.71 -14.74 -17.11
N GLY A 286 -7.17 -15.09 -15.90
CA GLY A 286 -6.97 -16.40 -15.30
C GLY A 286 -5.52 -16.72 -14.96
N ARG A 287 -4.68 -15.68 -14.75
CA ARG A 287 -3.26 -15.81 -14.42
C ARG A 287 -3.03 -15.53 -12.92
N PRO A 288 -2.12 -16.27 -12.26
CA PRO A 288 -1.72 -15.94 -10.88
C PRO A 288 -1.10 -14.54 -10.80
N TYR A 289 -1.40 -13.80 -9.73
CA TYR A 289 -0.71 -12.55 -9.45
C TYR A 289 0.71 -12.82 -8.92
N PRO A 290 1.76 -12.17 -9.48
CA PRO A 290 3.13 -12.45 -9.10
C PRO A 290 3.54 -11.64 -7.85
N HIS A 291 3.34 -12.21 -6.66
CA HIS A 291 3.73 -11.52 -5.42
C HIS A 291 5.25 -11.36 -5.27
N PRO A 292 5.74 -10.21 -4.79
CA PRO A 292 7.15 -10.01 -4.45
C PRO A 292 7.56 -10.91 -3.29
N TRP A 293 8.81 -11.38 -3.33
CA TRP A 293 9.31 -12.37 -2.39
C TRP A 293 10.78 -12.17 -2.02
N LEU A 294 11.05 -12.15 -0.71
CA LEU A 294 12.40 -12.13 -0.14
C LEU A 294 12.97 -13.54 0.09
N GLY A 295 12.12 -14.48 0.48
CA GLY A 295 12.50 -15.85 0.85
C GLY A 295 13.12 -15.98 2.25
N VAL A 296 12.45 -15.40 3.22
CA VAL A 296 12.83 -15.41 4.64
C VAL A 296 11.64 -15.81 5.49
N LYS A 297 11.91 -16.44 6.64
CA LYS A 297 10.97 -16.61 7.74
C LYS A 297 11.47 -15.82 8.93
N GLY A 298 10.55 -15.32 9.74
CA GLY A 298 10.92 -14.44 10.82
C GLY A 298 9.81 -14.24 11.84
N VAL A 299 10.16 -13.52 12.89
CA VAL A 299 9.28 -13.15 13.99
C VAL A 299 9.47 -11.68 14.30
N ASP A 300 8.45 -11.07 14.91
CA ASP A 300 8.56 -9.70 15.37
C ASP A 300 9.60 -9.59 16.49
N MET A 301 10.39 -8.53 16.44
CA MET A 301 11.25 -8.18 17.56
C MET A 301 10.40 -7.80 18.77
N THR A 302 10.81 -8.30 19.93
CA THR A 302 10.28 -7.90 21.23
C THR A 302 11.42 -7.40 22.11
N PHE A 303 11.07 -6.80 23.25
CA PHE A 303 12.06 -6.43 24.26
C PHE A 303 12.90 -7.63 24.73
N ASP A 304 12.26 -8.78 24.94
CA ASP A 304 12.95 -9.98 25.43
C ASP A 304 13.85 -10.62 24.36
N ILE A 305 13.43 -10.62 23.09
CA ILE A 305 14.28 -11.05 21.98
C ILE A 305 15.51 -10.12 21.86
N ALA A 306 15.29 -8.81 21.92
CA ALA A 306 16.38 -7.84 21.88
C ALA A 306 17.38 -8.06 23.02
N LYS A 307 16.90 -8.29 24.25
CA LYS A 307 17.72 -8.62 25.41
C LYS A 307 18.50 -9.92 25.22
N ALA A 308 17.85 -10.98 24.73
CA ALA A 308 18.48 -12.27 24.47
C ALA A 308 19.59 -12.19 23.39
N MET A 309 19.46 -11.25 22.45
CA MET A 309 20.45 -10.96 21.40
C MET A 309 21.47 -9.88 21.79
N ASN A 310 21.34 -9.27 22.98
CA ASN A 310 22.13 -8.11 23.42
C ASN A 310 22.09 -6.95 22.41
N LEU A 311 20.89 -6.62 21.91
CA LEU A 311 20.63 -5.53 20.97
C LEU A 311 19.85 -4.40 21.65
N ASN A 312 20.11 -3.16 21.22
CA ASN A 312 19.33 -1.99 21.65
C ASN A 312 18.06 -1.79 20.83
N VAL A 313 17.91 -2.50 19.71
CA VAL A 313 16.75 -2.38 18.80
C VAL A 313 15.67 -3.38 19.22
N THR A 314 14.53 -2.86 19.62
CA THR A 314 13.37 -3.62 20.14
C THR A 314 12.21 -3.72 19.14
N TYR A 315 12.44 -3.32 17.89
CA TYR A 315 11.47 -3.34 16.81
C TYR A 315 12.12 -3.91 15.54
N GLY A 316 11.31 -4.15 14.53
CA GLY A 316 11.72 -4.75 13.28
C GLY A 316 11.35 -6.22 13.23
N TRP A 317 11.84 -6.90 12.22
CA TRP A 317 11.50 -8.28 11.94
C TRP A 317 12.77 -9.13 11.93
N LEU A 318 12.89 -10.02 12.92
CA LEU A 318 14.03 -10.92 13.07
C LEU A 318 13.91 -12.06 12.06
N ILE A 319 14.92 -12.21 11.20
CA ILE A 319 15.04 -13.35 10.31
C ILE A 319 15.44 -14.59 11.12
N VAL A 320 14.51 -15.54 11.25
CA VAL A 320 14.78 -16.82 11.92
C VAL A 320 15.39 -17.83 10.94
N ASP A 321 14.94 -17.84 9.69
CA ASP A 321 15.46 -18.71 8.63
C ASP A 321 15.50 -17.98 7.29
N VAL A 322 16.50 -18.34 6.49
CA VAL A 322 16.64 -17.90 5.09
C VAL A 322 16.42 -19.13 4.22
N LEU A 323 15.50 -19.03 3.25
CA LEU A 323 15.19 -20.15 2.37
C LEU A 323 16.33 -20.33 1.35
N PRO A 324 16.83 -21.56 1.12
CA PRO A 324 17.90 -21.81 0.15
C PRO A 324 17.54 -21.31 -1.25
N ASN A 325 18.53 -20.79 -1.98
CA ASN A 325 18.41 -20.24 -3.33
C ASN A 325 17.46 -19.04 -3.47
N SER A 326 16.97 -18.48 -2.35
CA SER A 326 16.13 -17.29 -2.34
C SER A 326 16.92 -16.00 -2.66
N PRO A 327 16.23 -14.89 -2.95
CA PRO A 327 16.83 -13.57 -3.01
C PRO A 327 17.65 -13.21 -1.75
N ALA A 328 17.11 -13.50 -0.57
CA ALA A 328 17.78 -13.25 0.70
C ALA A 328 19.06 -14.08 0.86
N ASP A 329 19.03 -15.35 0.48
CA ASP A 329 20.19 -16.25 0.51
C ASP A 329 21.32 -15.74 -0.41
N LYS A 330 20.96 -15.43 -1.67
CA LYS A 330 21.91 -14.89 -2.65
C LYS A 330 22.52 -13.55 -2.24
N ALA A 331 21.78 -12.76 -1.47
CA ALA A 331 22.23 -11.47 -0.96
C ALA A 331 23.01 -11.56 0.36
N GLY A 332 23.10 -12.76 0.96
CA GLY A 332 23.84 -12.99 2.20
C GLY A 332 23.14 -12.46 3.45
N LEU A 333 21.81 -12.38 3.44
CA LEU A 333 21.03 -12.23 4.68
C LEU A 333 21.20 -13.48 5.55
N ARG A 334 21.11 -13.32 6.88
CA ARG A 334 21.41 -14.39 7.83
C ARG A 334 20.20 -14.72 8.69
N GLY A 335 19.86 -16.01 8.78
CA GLY A 335 18.90 -16.53 9.75
C GLY A 335 19.55 -16.76 11.11
N GLY A 336 18.72 -17.12 12.09
CA GLY A 336 19.17 -17.48 13.43
C GLY A 336 20.06 -18.72 13.44
N ASN A 337 20.92 -18.81 14.45
CA ASN A 337 21.86 -19.92 14.65
C ASN A 337 21.76 -20.55 16.04
N LYS A 338 20.94 -19.98 16.93
CA LYS A 338 20.78 -20.44 18.31
C LYS A 338 19.32 -20.39 18.70
N ILE A 339 18.80 -21.46 19.30
CA ILE A 339 17.46 -21.47 19.89
C ILE A 339 17.58 -21.04 21.35
N VAL A 340 16.71 -20.14 21.77
CA VAL A 340 16.58 -19.70 23.17
C VAL A 340 15.11 -19.71 23.58
N ASP A 341 14.85 -19.85 24.88
CA ASP A 341 13.53 -19.66 25.44
C ASP A 341 13.29 -18.17 25.69
N VAL A 342 12.20 -17.63 25.14
CA VAL A 342 11.74 -16.27 25.36
C VAL A 342 10.30 -16.34 25.85
N GLY A 343 10.11 -16.23 27.17
CA GLY A 343 8.77 -16.25 27.78
C GLY A 343 8.04 -17.59 27.60
N GLY A 344 8.77 -18.71 27.63
CA GLY A 344 8.23 -20.05 27.41
C GLY A 344 8.06 -20.45 25.94
N VAL A 345 8.48 -19.59 25.00
CA VAL A 345 8.45 -19.87 23.56
C VAL A 345 9.87 -20.04 23.05
N ALA A 346 10.14 -21.15 22.37
CA ALA A 346 11.43 -21.39 21.72
C ALA A 346 11.57 -20.51 20.46
N VAL A 347 12.53 -19.58 20.48
CA VAL A 347 12.80 -18.64 19.38
C VAL A 347 14.22 -18.84 18.87
N LYS A 348 14.38 -18.94 17.54
CA LYS A 348 15.68 -19.03 16.89
C LYS A 348 16.24 -17.62 16.67
N ILE A 349 17.29 -17.27 17.40
CA ILE A 349 17.94 -15.95 17.41
C ILE A 349 19.32 -15.98 16.73
N GLY A 350 19.91 -14.79 16.58
CA GLY A 350 21.25 -14.60 16.00
C GLY A 350 21.25 -14.22 14.52
N GLY A 351 20.07 -14.13 13.90
CA GLY A 351 19.89 -13.66 12.53
C GLY A 351 19.89 -12.14 12.41
N ASP A 352 19.71 -11.67 11.18
CA ASP A 352 19.56 -10.25 10.88
C ASP A 352 18.17 -9.75 11.31
N VAL A 353 18.10 -8.52 11.80
CA VAL A 353 16.83 -7.84 12.09
C VAL A 353 16.56 -6.80 11.02
N ILE A 354 15.52 -7.00 10.21
CA ILE A 354 15.10 -6.02 9.20
C ILE A 354 14.43 -4.83 9.89
N ILE A 355 14.97 -3.62 9.66
CA ILE A 355 14.45 -2.39 10.26
C ILE A 355 14.04 -1.34 9.22
N MET A 356 14.51 -1.45 7.98
CA MET A 356 14.06 -0.59 6.87
C MET A 356 14.09 -1.32 5.52
N VAL A 357 13.24 -0.89 4.60
CA VAL A 357 13.31 -1.21 3.17
C VAL A 357 13.26 0.08 2.37
N ASN A 358 14.27 0.34 1.54
CA ASN A 358 14.46 1.58 0.78
C ASN A 358 14.27 2.86 1.63
N GLY A 359 14.78 2.85 2.87
CA GLY A 359 14.65 3.97 3.80
C GLY A 359 13.28 4.08 4.50
N THR A 360 12.29 3.25 4.16
CA THR A 360 11.03 3.16 4.89
C THR A 360 11.21 2.28 6.12
N ARG A 361 10.84 2.81 7.29
CA ARG A 361 10.95 2.11 8.57
C ARG A 361 10.01 0.91 8.64
N ILE A 362 10.52 -0.21 9.12
CA ILE A 362 9.80 -1.46 9.36
C ILE A 362 9.77 -1.74 10.86
N ARG A 363 8.58 -1.73 11.47
CA ARG A 363 8.40 -1.97 12.92
C ARG A 363 8.23 -3.45 13.26
N ASN A 364 7.70 -4.24 12.33
CA ASN A 364 7.28 -5.62 12.53
C ASN A 364 6.99 -6.30 11.18
N GLY A 365 6.47 -7.53 11.21
CA GLY A 365 6.06 -8.30 10.04
C GLY A 365 4.89 -7.70 9.27
N ASP A 366 3.94 -7.04 9.95
CA ASP A 366 2.85 -6.30 9.31
C ASP A 366 3.42 -5.23 8.36
N ASP A 367 4.34 -4.39 8.86
CA ASP A 367 4.98 -3.35 8.06
C ASP A 367 5.80 -3.94 6.90
N LEU A 368 6.56 -5.01 7.15
CA LEU A 368 7.40 -5.64 6.13
C LEU A 368 6.56 -6.19 4.97
N SER A 369 5.54 -6.99 5.30
CA SER A 369 4.67 -7.62 4.32
C SER A 369 3.84 -6.57 3.55
N THR A 370 3.27 -5.60 4.26
CA THR A 370 2.54 -4.47 3.65
C THR A 370 3.44 -3.65 2.73
N TYR A 371 4.67 -3.36 3.15
CA TYR A 371 5.60 -2.60 2.32
C TYR A 371 5.91 -3.34 1.02
N LEU A 372 6.21 -4.64 1.11
CA LEU A 372 6.52 -5.47 -0.06
C LEU A 372 5.34 -5.50 -1.04
N GLU A 373 4.12 -5.78 -0.58
CA GLU A 373 2.95 -5.86 -1.47
C GLU A 373 2.57 -4.51 -2.10
N ARG A 374 2.69 -3.39 -1.35
CA ARG A 374 2.29 -2.07 -1.85
C ARG A 374 3.32 -1.41 -2.75
N ASN A 375 4.61 -1.57 -2.43
CA ASN A 375 5.66 -0.70 -2.97
C ASN A 375 6.70 -1.44 -3.80
N THR A 376 6.54 -2.77 -3.95
CA THR A 376 7.52 -3.57 -4.66
C THR A 376 6.90 -4.54 -5.65
N MET A 377 7.70 -4.94 -6.64
CA MET A 377 7.36 -5.95 -7.62
C MET A 377 8.48 -7.00 -7.68
N PRO A 378 8.19 -8.22 -8.16
CA PRO A 378 9.23 -9.17 -8.51
C PRO A 378 10.25 -8.57 -9.48
N ASN A 379 11.50 -9.00 -9.38
CA ASN A 379 12.66 -8.50 -10.12
C ASN A 379 13.05 -7.04 -9.82
N GLN A 380 12.37 -6.38 -8.88
CA GLN A 380 12.79 -5.06 -8.41
C GLN A 380 13.97 -5.19 -7.45
N LYS A 381 14.94 -4.29 -7.61
CA LYS A 381 16.06 -4.15 -6.68
C LYS A 381 15.62 -3.31 -5.48
N VAL A 382 15.86 -3.81 -4.27
CA VAL A 382 15.55 -3.13 -3.01
C VAL A 382 16.77 -3.13 -2.09
N GLN A 383 16.90 -2.07 -1.29
CA GLN A 383 17.88 -1.97 -0.22
C GLN A 383 17.21 -2.31 1.12
N ILE A 384 17.67 -3.38 1.75
CA ILE A 384 17.23 -3.79 3.09
C ILE A 384 18.25 -3.29 4.09
N THR A 385 17.81 -2.50 5.07
CA THR A 385 18.65 -2.14 6.21
C THR A 385 18.39 -3.11 7.35
N VAL A 386 19.45 -3.78 7.81
CA VAL A 386 19.39 -4.77 8.88
C VAL A 386 20.29 -4.39 10.06
N ILE A 387 19.95 -4.88 11.25
CA ILE A 387 20.88 -4.96 12.37
C ILE A 387 21.47 -6.37 12.43
N ARG A 388 22.79 -6.46 12.33
CA ARG A 388 23.56 -7.69 12.45
C ARG A 388 24.59 -7.52 13.55
N SER A 389 24.49 -8.32 14.62
CA SER A 389 25.42 -8.25 15.76
C SER A 389 25.60 -6.83 16.32
N GLY A 390 24.51 -6.06 16.40
CA GLY A 390 24.51 -4.68 16.91
C GLY A 390 24.93 -3.61 15.89
N GLN A 391 25.37 -3.99 14.70
CA GLN A 391 25.76 -3.06 13.63
C GLN A 391 24.67 -2.93 12.58
N MET A 392 24.46 -1.70 12.10
CA MET A 392 23.55 -1.43 10.99
C MET A 392 24.26 -1.70 9.65
N LEU A 393 23.64 -2.50 8.80
CA LEU A 393 24.15 -2.86 7.47
C LEU A 393 23.07 -2.64 6.41
N ASN A 394 23.49 -2.22 5.23
CA ASN A 394 22.63 -2.13 4.05
C ASN A 394 22.94 -3.30 3.11
N VAL A 395 21.91 -4.09 2.79
CA VAL A 395 21.99 -5.24 1.89
C VAL A 395 21.07 -4.96 0.71
N THR A 396 21.64 -4.88 -0.49
CA THR A 396 20.85 -4.70 -1.70
C THR A 396 20.59 -6.04 -2.37
N LEU A 397 19.33 -6.33 -2.68
CA LEU A 397 18.92 -7.58 -3.35
C LEU A 397 17.86 -7.32 -4.42
N THR A 398 17.69 -8.30 -5.31
CA THR A 398 16.60 -8.30 -6.30
C THR A 398 15.51 -9.26 -5.84
N LEU A 399 14.29 -8.75 -5.67
CA LEU A 399 13.14 -9.55 -5.23
C LEU A 399 12.81 -10.66 -6.23
N GLY A 400 12.35 -11.80 -5.71
CA GLY A 400 11.86 -12.91 -6.52
C GLY A 400 10.33 -12.87 -6.65
N VAL A 401 9.79 -13.85 -7.38
CA VAL A 401 8.36 -14.18 -7.35
C VAL A 401 8.13 -15.19 -6.22
N ARG A 402 7.05 -15.00 -5.45
CA ARG A 402 6.65 -15.94 -4.40
C ARG A 402 6.39 -17.34 -4.98
N PRO A 403 7.01 -18.40 -4.45
CA PRO A 403 6.67 -19.76 -4.83
C PRO A 403 5.23 -20.08 -4.47
N THR A 404 4.51 -20.78 -5.35
CA THR A 404 3.17 -21.30 -5.07
C THR A 404 3.21 -22.27 -3.89
N ALA A 405 2.20 -22.23 -3.02
CA ALA A 405 2.02 -23.23 -1.99
C ALA A 405 1.90 -24.61 -2.65
N SER A 406 2.67 -25.57 -2.16
CA SER A 406 2.74 -26.94 -2.65
C SER A 406 1.73 -27.84 -1.98
#